data_AF-A0A9E5YWJ7-F1
#
_entry.id   AF-A0A9E5YWJ7-F1
#
_cell.length_a   1.000
_cell.length_b   1.000
_cell.length_c   1.000
_cell.angle_alpha   90.00
_cell.angle_beta   90.00
_cell.angle_gamma   90.00
#
_symmetry.space_group_name_H-M   'P 1'
#
loop_
_entity.id
_entity.type
_entity.pdbx_description
1 polymer ?
#
loop_
_entity_poly.entity_id
_entity_poly.type
_entity_poly.pdbx_seq_one_letter_code
_entity_poly.pdbx_strand_id
1 'polypeptide(L)'
;MNPTGDGTLTYQWQDSPDNSTFTNISGATSTTYDPSTLTQTTYYKRITTSTAGNTCTAESNVLTVTVNDVTGGTIAADQTICSG
;
A
#
# COMPACT_ATOMS: atom_id res chain seq x y z
N MET A 1 33.90 -15.04 -4.92
CA MET A 1 33.52 -13.64 -4.62
C MET A 1 32.01 -13.59 -4.59
N ASN A 2 31.41 -13.29 -3.43
CA ASN A 2 29.97 -13.13 -3.31
C ASN A 2 29.68 -11.63 -3.47
N PRO A 3 29.08 -11.14 -4.57
CA PRO A 3 28.60 -9.78 -4.60
C PRO A 3 27.39 -9.71 -3.67
N THR A 4 27.60 -9.22 -2.45
CA THR A 4 26.54 -8.70 -1.58
C THR A 4 25.99 -7.44 -2.24
N GLY A 5 25.20 -7.65 -3.30
CA GLY A 5 24.36 -6.65 -3.93
C GLY A 5 23.16 -6.36 -3.04
N ASP A 6 23.42 -6.04 -1.77
CA ASP A 6 22.44 -5.74 -0.74
C ASP A 6 21.96 -4.30 -0.96
N GLY A 7 21.31 -4.11 -2.10
CA GLY A 7 20.66 -2.85 -2.45
C GLY A 7 19.66 -2.50 -1.36
N THR A 8 19.81 -1.33 -0.75
CA THR A 8 18.87 -0.93 0.29
C THR A 8 17.54 -0.63 -0.38
N LEU A 9 16.55 -1.49 -0.13
CA LEU A 9 15.17 -1.30 -0.51
C LEU A 9 14.48 -0.44 0.55
N THR A 10 14.04 0.75 0.16
CA THR A 10 13.12 1.55 0.97
C THR A 10 11.75 1.54 0.32
N TYR A 11 10.71 1.60 1.15
CA TYR A 11 9.33 1.71 0.72
C TYR A 11 8.75 3.02 1.21
N GLN A 12 7.81 3.57 0.46
CA GLN A 12 6.97 4.69 0.87
C GLN A 12 5.56 4.42 0.37
N TRP A 13 4.62 4.24 1.28
CA TRP A 13 3.21 4.18 0.91
C TRP A 13 2.64 5.56 0.66
N GLN A 14 1.74 5.63 -0.29
CA GLN A 14 0.98 6.82 -0.62
C GLN A 14 -0.51 6.51 -0.64
N ASP A 15 -1.31 7.46 -0.17
CA ASP A 15 -2.76 7.45 -0.25
C ASP A 15 -3.26 8.51 -1.24
N SER A 16 -4.49 8.37 -1.70
CA SER A 16 -5.16 9.32 -2.58
C SER A 16 -6.68 9.18 -2.41
N PRO A 17 -7.44 10.26 -2.22
CA PRO A 17 -8.90 10.21 -2.20
C PRO A 17 -9.53 10.21 -3.60
N ASP A 18 -8.76 10.58 -4.63
CA ASP A 18 -9.25 10.90 -5.98
C ASP A 18 -8.59 10.06 -7.11
N ASN A 19 -7.74 9.09 -6.74
CA ASN A 19 -6.89 8.30 -7.64
C ASN A 19 -5.98 9.13 -8.57
N SER A 20 -5.78 10.41 -8.26
CA SER A 20 -5.13 11.39 -9.14
C SER A 20 -3.94 12.04 -8.43
N THR A 21 -4.15 12.50 -7.20
CA THR A 21 -3.12 13.09 -6.35
C THR A 21 -2.76 12.12 -5.24
N PHE A 22 -1.53 11.61 -5.24
CA PHE A 22 -1.03 10.69 -4.23
C PHE A 22 -0.12 11.40 -3.22
N THR A 23 -0.45 11.30 -1.93
CA THR A 23 0.27 11.89 -0.80
C THR A 23 1.06 10.85 -0.03
N ASN A 24 2.26 11.18 0.46
CA ASN A 24 3.05 10.27 1.28
C ASN A 24 2.41 10.05 2.65
N ILE A 25 2.12 8.79 2.98
CA ILE A 25 1.66 8.41 4.32
C ILE A 25 2.87 8.43 5.27
N SER A 26 2.86 9.35 6.23
CA SER A 26 3.99 9.54 7.15
C SER A 26 4.27 8.27 7.96
N GLY A 27 5.53 7.84 8.00
CA GLY A 27 5.98 6.64 8.71
C GLY A 27 5.66 5.30 8.02
N ALA A 28 4.88 5.28 6.94
CA ALA A 28 4.53 4.04 6.23
C ALA A 28 5.66 3.61 5.27
N THR A 29 6.73 3.06 5.84
CA THR A 29 7.92 2.59 5.13
C THR A 29 8.10 1.06 5.12
N SER A 30 7.12 0.32 5.66
CA SER A 30 7.08 -1.14 5.69
C SER A 30 6.70 -1.76 4.33
N THR A 31 7.04 -3.03 4.14
CA THR A 31 6.64 -3.82 2.96
C THR A 31 5.12 -3.96 2.82
N THR A 32 4.43 -4.06 3.96
CA THR A 32 2.97 -4.08 4.11
C THR A 32 2.48 -2.74 4.69
N TYR A 33 1.22 -2.42 4.44
CA TYR A 33 0.54 -1.30 5.07
C TYR A 33 -0.91 -1.68 5.31
N ASP A 34 -1.33 -1.64 6.57
CA ASP A 34 -2.69 -1.87 7.00
C ASP A 34 -3.38 -0.52 7.22
N PRO A 35 -4.24 -0.06 6.30
CA PRO A 35 -5.00 1.17 6.51
C PRO A 35 -5.91 1.02 7.74
N SER A 36 -5.97 2.08 8.54
CA SER A 36 -6.93 2.19 9.65
C SER A 36 -8.37 2.30 9.12
N THR A 37 -9.37 2.41 10.01
CA THR A 37 -10.77 2.63 9.60
C THR A 37 -10.90 3.87 8.71
N LEU A 38 -11.22 3.64 7.44
CA LEU A 38 -11.48 4.70 6.47
C LEU A 38 -12.96 5.06 6.47
N THR A 39 -13.26 6.34 6.25
CA THR A 39 -14.62 6.89 6.11
C THR A 39 -15.01 7.18 4.66
N GLN A 40 -14.08 6.98 3.72
CA GLN A 40 -14.26 7.27 2.30
C GLN A 40 -13.38 6.36 1.44
N THR A 41 -13.79 6.09 0.21
CA THR A 41 -12.96 5.37 -0.77
C THR A 41 -11.60 6.03 -0.89
N THR A 42 -10.55 5.25 -0.68
CA THR A 42 -9.15 5.71 -0.70
C THR A 42 -8.32 4.74 -1.53
N TYR A 43 -7.45 5.30 -2.37
CA TYR A 43 -6.56 4.59 -3.28
C TYR A 43 -5.15 4.58 -2.69
N TYR A 44 -4.51 3.42 -2.66
CA TYR A 44 -3.17 3.26 -2.10
C TYR A 44 -2.19 2.80 -3.17
N LYS A 45 -0.96 3.31 -3.13
CA LYS A 45 0.17 2.74 -3.89
C LYS A 45 1.44 2.75 -3.06
N ARG A 46 2.39 1.86 -3.38
CA ARG A 46 3.69 1.79 -2.74
C ARG A 46 4.77 2.16 -3.73
N ILE A 47 5.54 3.20 -3.44
CA ILE A 47 6.80 3.47 -4.12
C ILE A 47 7.86 2.59 -3.47
N THR A 48 8.58 1.82 -4.27
CA THR A 48 9.74 1.02 -3.86
C THR A 48 10.98 1.64 -4.47
N THR A 49 11.95 2.02 -3.65
CA THR A 49 13.23 2.59 -4.09
C THR A 49 14.33 1.60 -3.79
N SER A 50 15.09 1.19 -4.81
CA SER A 50 16.29 0.38 -4.66
C SER A 50 17.53 1.26 -4.81
N THR A 51 18.44 1.17 -3.86
CA THR A 51 19.74 1.86 -3.89
C THR A 51 20.87 0.85 -3.88
N ALA A 52 21.35 0.51 -5.07
CA ALA A 52 22.41 -0.48 -5.31
C ALA A 52 23.48 0.10 -6.26
N GLY A 53 24.17 1.15 -5.80
CA GLY A 53 25.09 1.96 -6.63
C GLY A 53 24.39 2.91 -7.62
N ASN A 54 23.14 2.62 -7.99
CA ASN A 54 22.21 3.52 -8.67
C ASN A 54 20.87 3.54 -7.91
N THR A 55 20.14 4.65 -8.00
CA THR A 55 18.80 4.80 -7.41
C THR A 55 17.73 4.48 -8.46
N CYS A 56 17.00 3.39 -8.27
CA CYS A 56 15.87 3.02 -9.13
C CYS A 56 14.57 3.08 -8.31
N THR A 57 13.54 3.73 -8.84
CA THR A 57 12.20 3.77 -8.24
C THR A 57 11.20 2.97 -9.08
N ALA A 58 10.28 2.28 -8.41
CA ALA A 58 9.18 1.55 -9.03
C ALA A 58 7.91 1.73 -8.21
N GLU A 59 6.79 2.03 -8.87
CA GLU A 59 5.48 2.10 -8.24
C GLU A 59 4.77 0.73 -8.30
N SER A 60 4.04 0.38 -7.25
CA SER A 60 3.13 -0.77 -7.27
C SER A 60 1.89 -0.49 -8.14
N ASN A 61 1.08 -1.51 -8.38
CA ASN A 61 -0.31 -1.29 -8.75
C ASN A 61 -1.01 -0.41 -7.69
N VAL A 62 -2.02 0.35 -8.12
CA VAL A 62 -2.95 1.00 -7.19
C VAL A 62 -3.86 -0.06 -6.58
N LEU A 63 -4.09 0.06 -5.27
CA LEU A 63 -5.03 -0.73 -4.47
C LEU A 63 -6.19 0.18 -4.09
N THR A 64 -7.38 -0.08 -4.61
CA THR A 64 -8.58 0.68 -4.27
C THR A 64 -9.25 0.09 -3.03
N VAL A 65 -9.34 0.84 -1.95
CA VAL A 65 -10.12 0.47 -0.75
C VAL A 65 -11.40 1.30 -0.74
N THR A 66 -12.48 0.70 -1.21
CA THR A 66 -13.82 1.33 -1.20
C THR A 66 -14.44 1.21 0.19
N VAL A 67 -14.72 2.35 0.83
CA VAL A 67 -15.53 2.38 2.04
C VAL A 67 -16.98 2.42 1.62
N ASN A 68 -17.67 1.31 1.83
CA ASN A 68 -19.12 1.29 1.70
C ASN A 68 -19.72 1.80 3.02
N ASP A 69 -19.91 3.11 3.13
CA ASP A 69 -20.67 3.72 4.23
C ASP A 69 -22.15 3.33 4.07
N VAL A 70 -22.45 2.10 4.50
CA VAL A 70 -23.82 1.70 4.82
C VAL A 70 -24.21 2.39 6.11
N THR A 71 -24.84 3.55 5.96
CA THR A 71 -25.56 4.23 7.02
C THR A 71 -26.71 3.33 7.50
N GLY A 72 -26.38 2.39 8.40
CA GLY A 72 -27.29 1.37 8.95
C GLY A 72 -27.60 0.20 8.01
N GLY A 73 -26.68 -0.77 7.85
CA GLY A 73 -26.96 -2.02 7.13
C GLY A 73 -26.07 -3.22 7.55
N THR A 74 -26.69 -4.32 7.97
CA THR A 74 -26.07 -5.41 8.77
C THR A 74 -26.54 -6.80 8.32
N ILE A 75 -25.76 -7.90 8.28
CA ILE A 75 -24.33 -8.18 8.56
C ILE A 75 -23.91 -9.36 7.64
N ALA A 76 -22.69 -9.39 7.05
CA ALA A 76 -22.05 -10.62 6.53
C ALA A 76 -20.66 -10.36 5.90
N ALA A 77 -19.65 -11.24 5.96
CA ALA A 77 -19.40 -12.42 6.80
C ALA A 77 -17.88 -12.71 6.78
N ASP A 78 -17.40 -13.72 7.53
CA ASP A 78 -15.97 -14.05 7.62
C ASP A 78 -15.36 -14.43 6.26
N GLN A 79 -14.36 -13.67 5.81
CA GLN A 79 -13.62 -13.97 4.57
C GLN A 79 -12.69 -15.16 4.80
N THR A 80 -13.21 -16.36 4.52
CA THR A 80 -12.46 -17.61 4.58
C THR A 80 -11.32 -17.62 3.56
N ILE A 81 -10.08 -17.52 4.03
CA ILE A 81 -8.91 -17.78 3.20
C ILE A 81 -8.81 -19.30 2.98
N CYS A 82 -9.17 -19.76 1.79
CA CYS A 82 -8.96 -21.14 1.39
C CYS A 82 -7.46 -21.44 1.33
N SER A 83 -6.96 -22.11 2.36
CA SER A 83 -5.70 -22.86 2.29
C SER A 83 -6.02 -24.22 1.65
N GLY A 84 -5.34 -24.55 0.55
CA GLY A 84 -5.32 -25.91 -0.01
C GLY A 84 -4.22 -26.75 0.62
#